data_AF-A0A7C5P735-F1
#
_entry.id   AF-A0A7C5P735-F1
#
_cell.length_a   1.000
_cell.length_b   1.000
_cell.length_c   1.000
_cell.angle_alpha   90.00
_cell.angle_beta   90.00
_cell.angle_gamma   90.00
#
_symmetry.space_group_name_H-M   'P 1'
#
loop_
_entity.id
_entity.type
_entity.pdbx_description
1 polymer ?
#
loop_
_entity_poly.entity_id
_entity_poly.type
_entity_poly.pdbx_seq_one_letter_code
_entity_poly.pdbx_strand_id
1 'polypeptide(L)'
;MGMSMEEGSEAIKAKLEENSRRIQLLEEQNRALLAELKKMRELLAGRQEPLRDEILRKFNRNRKNIIKGKILDLIGSSKIISIPEVKWAIVDQFRYCSKASFYRYISEMRESGLIQISKFNEKEIVVLSKQI
;
A
#
# COMPACT_ATOMS: atom_id res chain seq x y z
N MET A 1 -1.86 22.37 71.66
CA MET A 1 -1.59 20.93 71.79
C MET A 1 -0.65 20.55 70.67
N GLY A 2 0.66 20.54 70.94
CA GLY A 2 1.66 20.11 69.96
C GLY A 2 1.83 18.59 70.07
N MET A 3 1.75 17.89 68.95
CA MET A 3 2.18 16.48 68.88
C MET A 3 3.63 16.37 69.34
N SER A 4 3.98 15.29 70.05
CA SER A 4 5.37 15.07 70.45
C SER A 4 6.22 14.81 69.18
N MET A 5 7.48 15.25 69.17
CA MET A 5 8.36 15.06 68.00
C MET A 5 8.53 13.57 67.62
N GLU A 6 8.32 12.65 68.57
CA GLU A 6 8.39 11.20 68.33
C GLU A 6 7.18 10.69 67.53
N GLU A 7 5.97 11.14 67.87
CA GLU A 7 4.72 10.78 67.15
C GLU A 7 4.73 11.27 65.69
N GLY A 8 5.29 12.45 65.45
CA GLY A 8 5.48 12.99 64.11
C GLY A 8 6.49 12.19 63.28
N SER A 9 7.58 11.73 63.89
CA SER A 9 8.62 10.93 63.23
C SER A 9 8.09 9.55 62.82
N GLU A 10 7.29 8.92 63.68
CA GLU A 10 6.71 7.60 63.44
C GLU A 10 5.65 7.63 62.33
N ALA A 11 4.80 8.67 62.30
CA ALA A 11 3.83 8.88 61.23
C ALA A 11 4.48 9.12 59.86
N ILE A 12 5.64 9.78 59.81
CA ILE A 12 6.41 9.99 58.58
C ILE A 12 7.01 8.67 58.07
N LYS A 13 7.57 7.85 58.97
CA LYS A 13 8.12 6.53 58.60
C LYS A 13 7.03 5.61 58.03
N ALA A 14 5.86 5.55 58.67
CA ALA A 14 4.74 4.76 58.19
C ALA A 14 4.29 5.16 56.78
N LYS A 15 4.19 6.47 56.51
CA LYS A 15 3.86 6.98 55.17
C LYS A 15 4.95 6.69 54.14
N LEU A 16 6.23 6.74 54.54
CA LEU A 16 7.35 6.43 53.66
C LEU A 16 7.34 4.94 53.25
N GLU A 17 7.06 4.05 54.20
CA GLU A 17 6.91 2.61 53.92
C GLU A 17 5.71 2.33 53.02
N GLU A 18 4.56 2.97 53.28
CA GLU A 18 3.37 2.82 52.45
C GLU A 18 3.63 3.29 51.01
N ASN A 19 4.26 4.45 50.83
CA ASN A 19 4.62 4.96 49.52
C ASN A 19 5.62 4.05 48.80
N SER A 20 6.59 3.49 49.54
CA SER A 20 7.56 2.54 48.97
C SER A 20 6.88 1.28 48.44
N ARG A 21 5.89 0.75 49.17
CA ARG A 21 5.08 -0.40 48.70
C ARG A 21 4.25 -0.05 47.47
N ARG A 22 3.65 1.15 47.43
CA ARG A 22 2.88 1.62 46.26
C ARG A 22 3.76 1.76 45.02
N ILE A 23 4.97 2.29 45.17
CA ILE A 23 5.94 2.42 44.07
C ILE A 23 6.30 1.04 43.52
N GLN A 24 6.61 0.07 44.39
CA GLN A 24 6.93 -1.30 43.95
C GLN A 24 5.79 -1.95 43.15
N LEU A 25 4.54 -1.78 43.61
CA LEU A 25 3.36 -2.30 42.91
C LEU A 25 3.18 -1.65 41.54
N LEU A 26 3.34 -0.33 41.45
CA LEU A 26 3.23 0.41 40.19
C LEU A 26 4.34 0.01 39.21
N GLU A 27 5.55 -0.22 39.69
CA GLU A 27 6.66 -0.71 38.85
C GLU A 27 6.35 -2.10 38.28
N GLU A 28 5.77 -2.99 39.08
CA GLU A 28 5.39 -4.33 38.63
C GLU A 28 4.27 -4.29 37.58
N GLN A 29 3.23 -3.47 37.81
CA GLN A 29 2.17 -3.25 36.84
C GLN A 29 2.69 -2.65 35.52
N ASN A 30 3.61 -1.68 35.60
CA ASN A 30 4.25 -1.10 34.42
C ASN A 30 5.06 -2.14 33.63
N ARG A 31 5.80 -3.01 34.32
CA ARG A 31 6.53 -4.11 33.65
C ARG A 31 5.58 -5.04 32.90
N ALA A 32 4.45 -5.40 33.50
CA ALA A 32 3.44 -6.24 32.85
C ALA A 32 2.82 -5.57 31.61
N LEU A 33 2.42 -4.30 31.72
CA LEU A 33 1.87 -3.53 30.60
C LEU A 33 2.84 -3.39 29.44
N LEU A 34 4.13 -3.14 29.73
CA LEU A 34 5.16 -3.05 28.69
C LEU A 34 5.35 -4.39 27.95
N ALA A 35 5.29 -5.51 28.67
CA ALA A 35 5.38 -6.83 28.06
C ALA A 35 4.17 -7.13 27.15
N GLU A 36 2.96 -6.74 27.58
CA GLU A 36 1.75 -6.88 26.78
C GLU A 36 1.77 -6.01 25.51
N LEU A 37 2.20 -4.75 25.63
CA LEU A 37 2.38 -3.85 24.50
C LEU A 37 3.39 -4.38 23.49
N LYS A 38 4.50 -4.96 23.96
CA LYS A 38 5.50 -5.59 23.08
C LYS A 38 4.89 -6.75 22.30
N LYS A 39 4.15 -7.63 22.99
CA LYS A 39 3.47 -8.78 22.37
C LYS A 39 2.41 -8.35 21.35
N MET A 40 1.61 -7.31 21.66
CA MET A 40 0.64 -6.76 20.71
C MET A 40 1.32 -6.15 19.48
N ARG A 41 2.44 -5.45 19.66
CA ARG A 41 3.21 -4.87 18.55
C ARG A 41 3.78 -5.94 17.63
N GLU A 42 4.33 -7.02 18.18
CA GLU A 42 4.85 -8.15 17.40
C GLU A 42 3.75 -8.86 16.60
N LEU A 43 2.57 -9.07 17.21
CA LEU A 43 1.40 -9.63 16.53
C LEU A 43 0.89 -8.76 15.38
N LEU A 44 0.91 -7.43 15.56
CA LEU A 44 0.52 -6.47 14.51
C LEU A 44 1.55 -6.40 13.38
N ALA A 45 2.84 -6.42 13.71
CA ALA A 45 3.93 -6.38 12.73
C ALA A 45 3.89 -7.63 11.82
N GLY A 46 3.71 -8.83 12.39
CA GLY A 46 3.63 -10.08 11.62
C GLY A 46 2.40 -10.21 10.72
N ARG A 47 1.32 -9.45 10.99
CA ARG A 47 0.08 -9.48 10.19
C ARG A 47 0.02 -8.43 9.08
N GLN A 48 0.74 -7.32 9.19
CA GLN A 48 0.66 -6.23 8.21
C GLN A 48 1.37 -6.57 6.89
N GLU A 49 2.49 -7.28 6.91
CA GLU A 49 3.25 -7.58 5.70
C GLU A 49 2.50 -8.52 4.72
N PRO A 50 1.88 -9.64 5.16
CA PRO A 50 1.20 -10.56 4.24
C PRO A 50 -0.04 -9.93 3.59
N LEU A 51 -0.83 -9.17 4.35
CA LEU A 51 -2.03 -8.50 3.86
C LEU A 51 -1.68 -7.36 2.89
N ARG A 52 -0.65 -6.57 3.20
CA ARG A 52 -0.16 -5.51 2.32
C ARG A 52 0.33 -6.09 1.00
N ASP A 53 1.11 -7.16 1.03
CA ASP A 53 1.64 -7.82 -0.16
C ASP A 53 0.54 -8.48 -0.99
N GLU A 54 -0.46 -9.09 -0.36
CA GLU A 54 -1.60 -9.66 -1.07
C GLU A 54 -2.44 -8.58 -1.76
N ILE A 55 -2.70 -7.46 -1.08
CA ILE A 55 -3.42 -6.31 -1.66
C ILE A 55 -2.62 -5.69 -2.81
N LEU A 56 -1.31 -5.48 -2.65
CA LEU A 56 -0.45 -4.96 -3.70
C LEU A 56 -0.36 -5.92 -4.89
N ARG A 57 -0.34 -7.24 -4.66
CA ARG A 57 -0.38 -8.25 -5.74
C ARG A 57 -1.71 -8.21 -6.48
N LYS A 58 -2.85 -8.12 -5.79
CA LYS A 58 -4.18 -7.97 -6.41
C LYS A 58 -4.27 -6.68 -7.21
N PHE A 59 -3.80 -5.56 -6.65
CA PHE A 59 -3.78 -4.26 -7.32
C PHE A 59 -2.88 -4.28 -8.56
N ASN A 60 -1.67 -4.84 -8.48
CA ASN A 60 -0.77 -4.93 -9.62
C ASN A 60 -1.29 -5.87 -10.73
N ARG A 61 -1.92 -6.99 -10.36
CA ARG A 61 -2.58 -7.88 -11.34
C ARG A 61 -3.69 -7.15 -12.08
N ASN A 62 -4.51 -6.36 -11.37
CA ASN A 62 -5.58 -5.59 -11.99
C ASN A 62 -5.06 -4.37 -12.77
N ARG A 63 -3.98 -3.74 -12.31
CA ARG A 63 -3.38 -2.55 -12.95
C ARG A 63 -3.02 -2.82 -14.41
N LYS A 64 -2.39 -3.98 -14.69
CA LYS A 64 -2.10 -4.40 -16.07
C LYS A 64 -3.36 -4.41 -16.94
N ASN A 65 -4.42 -5.05 -16.46
CA ASN A 65 -5.68 -5.18 -17.20
C ASN A 65 -6.38 -3.83 -17.38
N ILE A 66 -6.38 -2.98 -16.35
CA ILE A 66 -6.93 -1.62 -16.42
C ILE A 66 -6.21 -0.80 -17.49
N ILE A 67 -4.87 -0.86 -17.54
CA ILE A 67 -4.07 -0.14 -18.54
C ILE A 67 -4.36 -0.65 -19.93
N LYS A 68 -4.43 -1.98 -20.12
CA LYS A 68 -4.84 -2.57 -21.41
C LYS A 68 -6.24 -2.11 -21.82
N GLY A 69 -7.18 -2.05 -20.88
CA GLY A 69 -8.52 -1.50 -21.11
C GLY A 69 -8.46 -0.05 -21.60
N LYS A 70 -7.67 0.81 -20.95
CA LYS A 70 -7.48 2.20 -21.40
C LYS A 70 -6.85 2.32 -22.79
N ILE A 71 -5.92 1.42 -23.12
CA ILE A 71 -5.36 1.36 -24.48
C ILE A 71 -6.46 1.01 -25.48
N LEU A 72 -7.29 0.00 -25.19
CA LEU A 72 -8.41 -0.40 -26.06
C LEU A 72 -9.44 0.72 -26.21
N ASP A 73 -9.82 1.39 -25.12
CA ASP A 73 -10.73 2.53 -25.14
C ASP A 73 -10.22 3.64 -26.06
N LEU A 74 -8.92 3.96 -25.97
CA LEU A 74 -8.28 4.99 -26.80
C LEU A 74 -8.28 4.62 -28.29
N ILE A 75 -7.97 3.36 -28.60
CA ILE A 75 -7.97 2.83 -29.97
C ILE A 75 -9.40 2.80 -30.54
N GLY A 76 -10.39 2.37 -29.75
CA GLY A 76 -11.78 2.29 -30.19
C GLY A 76 -12.45 3.65 -30.34
N SER A 77 -12.08 4.63 -29.53
CA SER A 77 -12.64 5.99 -29.61
C SER A 77 -12.03 6.83 -30.73
N SER A 78 -10.84 6.48 -31.20
CA SER A 78 -10.11 7.23 -32.22
C SER A 78 -10.29 6.57 -33.59
N LYS A 79 -10.70 7.33 -34.61
CA LYS A 79 -10.87 6.78 -35.97
C LYS A 79 -9.55 6.26 -36.56
N ILE A 80 -8.45 6.93 -36.28
CA ILE A 80 -7.12 6.64 -36.81
C ILE A 80 -6.11 7.03 -35.73
N ILE A 81 -5.37 6.07 -35.19
CA ILE A 81 -4.34 6.34 -34.19
C ILE A 81 -3.16 5.39 -34.39
N SER A 82 -1.95 5.90 -34.22
CA SER A 82 -0.70 5.16 -34.35
C SER A 82 -0.17 4.71 -32.97
N ILE A 83 0.67 3.67 -32.95
CA ILE A 83 1.29 3.20 -31.69
C ILE A 83 2.06 4.33 -30.97
N PRO A 84 2.83 5.21 -31.66
CA PRO A 84 3.47 6.35 -31.02
C PRO A 84 2.51 7.32 -30.33
N GLU A 85 1.33 7.56 -30.92
CA GLU A 85 0.30 8.44 -30.33
C GLU A 85 -0.35 7.79 -29.10
N VAL A 86 -0.66 6.48 -29.18
CA VAL A 86 -1.12 5.72 -28.01
C VAL A 86 -0.07 5.74 -26.90
N LYS A 87 1.22 5.55 -27.25
CA LYS A 87 2.33 5.63 -26.31
C LYS A 87 2.39 7.00 -25.66
N TRP A 88 2.27 8.06 -26.45
CA TRP A 88 2.30 9.43 -25.94
C TRP A 88 1.18 9.66 -24.92
N ALA A 89 -0.05 9.26 -25.22
CA ALA A 89 -1.16 9.37 -24.28
C ALA A 89 -0.91 8.54 -23.00
N ILE A 90 -0.62 7.24 -23.14
CA ILE A 90 -0.57 6.31 -22.00
C ILE A 90 0.67 6.49 -21.12
N VAL A 91 1.83 6.71 -21.73
CA VAL A 91 3.13 6.79 -21.03
C VAL A 91 3.49 8.22 -20.70
N ASP A 92 3.40 9.13 -21.66
CA ASP A 92 3.95 10.48 -21.50
C ASP A 92 2.94 11.42 -20.82
N GLN A 93 1.68 11.43 -21.29
CA GLN A 93 0.62 12.29 -20.75
C GLN A 93 0.03 11.75 -19.45
N PHE A 94 -0.53 10.52 -19.46
CA PHE A 94 -1.23 9.96 -18.31
C PHE A 94 -0.33 9.20 -17.34
N ARG A 95 0.92 8.89 -17.72
CA ARG A 95 1.91 8.18 -16.88
C ARG A 95 1.39 6.88 -16.26
N TYR A 96 0.56 6.14 -16.99
CA TYR A 96 -0.05 4.91 -16.49
C TYR A 96 0.96 3.76 -16.32
N CYS A 97 1.96 3.68 -17.20
CA CYS A 97 3.06 2.72 -17.12
C CYS A 97 4.35 3.26 -17.74
N SER A 98 5.45 2.52 -17.55
CA SER A 98 6.72 2.81 -18.21
C SER A 98 6.67 2.45 -19.71
N LYS A 99 7.55 3.06 -20.50
CA LYS A 99 7.72 2.75 -21.94
C LYS A 99 7.91 1.25 -22.20
N ALA A 100 8.74 0.58 -21.40
CA ALA A 100 8.97 -0.87 -21.55
C ALA A 100 7.71 -1.69 -21.26
N SER A 101 6.96 -1.34 -20.21
CA SER A 101 5.70 -2.01 -19.89
C SER A 101 4.64 -1.79 -20.97
N PHE A 102 4.58 -0.58 -21.52
CA PHE A 102 3.69 -0.23 -22.62
C PHE A 102 3.92 -1.14 -23.85
N TYR A 103 5.15 -1.24 -24.35
CA TYR A 103 5.43 -2.07 -25.53
C TYR A 103 5.19 -3.55 -25.26
N ARG A 104 5.47 -4.03 -24.04
CA ARG A 104 5.09 -5.38 -23.64
C ARG A 104 3.58 -5.59 -23.70
N TYR A 105 2.78 -4.64 -23.21
CA TYR A 105 1.32 -4.75 -23.26
C TYR A 105 0.79 -4.72 -24.70
N ILE A 106 1.34 -3.86 -25.56
CA ILE A 106 1.00 -3.85 -27.00
C ILE A 106 1.33 -5.20 -27.66
N SER A 107 2.50 -5.78 -27.39
CA SER A 107 2.88 -7.10 -27.93
C SER A 107 1.89 -8.17 -27.49
N GLU A 108 1.63 -8.26 -26.18
CA GLU A 108 0.69 -9.24 -25.64
C GLU A 108 -0.73 -9.05 -26.20
N MET A 109 -1.19 -7.81 -26.40
CA MET A 109 -2.51 -7.52 -26.97
C MET A 109 -2.61 -7.89 -28.45
N ARG A 110 -1.51 -7.74 -29.20
CA ARG A 110 -1.39 -8.18 -30.59
C ARG A 110 -1.37 -9.70 -30.68
N GLU A 111 -0.58 -10.36 -29.83
CA GLU A 111 -0.48 -11.82 -29.74
C GLU A 111 -1.83 -12.45 -29.34
N SER A 112 -2.58 -11.81 -28.43
CA SER A 112 -3.91 -12.25 -28.05
C SER A 112 -5.00 -11.85 -29.05
N GLY A 113 -4.64 -11.24 -30.18
CA GLY A 113 -5.58 -10.85 -31.23
C GLY A 113 -6.56 -9.74 -30.84
N LEU A 114 -6.29 -8.93 -29.81
CA LEU A 114 -7.17 -7.81 -29.42
C LEU A 114 -6.98 -6.59 -30.33
N ILE A 115 -5.76 -6.41 -30.85
CA ILE A 115 -5.39 -5.30 -31.72
C ILE A 115 -4.63 -5.79 -32.94
N GLN A 116 -4.74 -5.04 -34.03
CA GLN A 116 -4.02 -5.27 -35.28
C GLN A 116 -3.34 -3.98 -35.73
N ILE A 117 -2.23 -4.13 -36.46
CA ILE A 117 -1.55 -3.02 -37.12
C ILE A 117 -1.96 -3.05 -38.58
N SER A 118 -2.54 -1.97 -39.06
CA SER A 118 -2.91 -1.78 -40.46
C SER A 118 -2.19 -0.58 -41.04
N LYS A 119 -2.10 -0.49 -42.37
CA LYS A 119 -1.58 0.69 -43.05
C LYS A 119 -2.74 1.55 -43.54
N PHE A 120 -2.71 2.83 -43.21
CA PHE A 120 -3.64 3.83 -43.71
C PHE A 120 -2.86 5.07 -44.13
N ASN A 121 -2.98 5.46 -45.41
CA ASN A 121 -2.24 6.59 -46.00
C ASN A 121 -0.73 6.55 -45.67
N GLU A 122 -0.09 5.41 -45.96
CA GLU A 122 1.34 5.14 -45.70
C GLU A 122 1.77 5.16 -44.22
N LYS A 123 0.85 5.43 -43.29
CA LYS A 123 1.09 5.39 -41.86
C LYS A 123 0.62 4.07 -41.26
N GLU A 124 1.40 3.54 -40.33
CA GLU A 124 0.99 2.40 -39.51
C GLU A 124 0.05 2.87 -38.40
N ILE A 125 -1.16 2.30 -38.41
CA ILE A 125 -2.22 2.59 -37.46
C ILE A 125 -2.56 1.34 -36.68
N VAL A 126 -2.99 1.51 -35.44
CA VAL A 126 -3.49 0.42 -34.61
C VAL A 126 -5.02 0.44 -34.62
N VAL A 127 -5.61 -0.72 -34.83
CA VAL A 127 -7.07 -0.91 -34.86
C VAL A 127 -7.47 -2.08 -33.96
N LEU A 128 -8.70 -2.06 -33.46
CA LEU A 128 -9.27 -3.21 -32.75
C LEU A 128 -9.49 -4.36 -33.74
N SER A 129 -9.13 -5.58 -33.36
CA SER A 129 -9.52 -6.75 -34.16
C SER A 129 -11.04 -6.88 -34.12
N LYS A 130 -11.68 -7.01 -35.29
CA LYS A 130 -13.08 -7.42 -35.34
C LYS A 130 -13.16 -8.86 -34.82
N GLN A 131 -13.79 -9.06 -33.67
CA GLN A 131 -14.33 -10.38 -33.33
C GLN A 131 -15.38 -10.70 -34.39
N ILE A 132 -15.21 -11.83 -35.08
CA ILE A 132 -16.22 -12.42 -35.96
C ILE A 132 -17.37 -12.92 -35.09
#